data_AF-A0A9D9D030-F1
#
_entry.id   AF-A0A9D9D030-F1
#
_cell.length_a   1.000
_cell.length_b   1.000
_cell.length_c   1.000
_cell.angle_alpha   90.00
_cell.angle_beta   90.00
_cell.angle_gamma   90.00
#
_symmetry.space_group_name_H-M   'P 1'
#
loop_
_entity.id
_entity.type
_entity.pdbx_description
1 polymer ?
#
loop_
_entity_poly.entity_id
_entity_poly.type
_entity_poly.pdbx_seq_one_letter_code
_entity_poly.pdbx_strand_id
1 'polypeptide(L)'
;MKKLCFGLLVLAALLAVSCGKKVPAAAVSAAQEAAAISPDYADVVFPYNFQPLNFNILSPGDKFITRVTGANGGEIIAKGAAVRFPLRAWKQLTEANKDADLTYTVFARRDGQWTELAHFSNHVSSDPIDEYLTYRLLAPSYEFYTAFQIRQRNLTTGKDREVYNNRMHYNPKEQQCMNCHQFRNYRTEDWQMHIRQVLGGTLIITGNEARKVNLKTDHTISAGVYPAWHPTEDMIIYSVNRTRQFFHEKNIHKLEVQDPASDLIAYDIERNEVRPVASDPLAFETFPAWSPDGRTLYFSSAQQPDVAQFSSDSIAICFDKIYYDIVRMSYDPATKEFGAPETVYDAQSQELSAQVPRISPDGRYLLFSLGEYGTFHIWHRGSDLWVQDLATGESYPLAEANSDDADSYHNWASGGRWIVFTSRRDDGLFTRTYFTYFDRDGKAHKAFMLPNTDPAETYDRVLSYNVPEFTVEPIRQSVKTLSHYISQPAQQATYAE
;
A
#
# COMPACT_ATOMS: atom_id res chain seq x y z
N MET A 1 46.25 -41.59 -27.09
CA MET A 1 45.12 -40.62 -27.15
C MET A 1 44.09 -40.79 -26.03
N LYS A 2 43.56 -42.00 -25.74
CA LYS A 2 42.55 -42.20 -24.68
C LYS A 2 42.98 -41.83 -23.24
N LYS A 3 44.26 -42.03 -22.87
CA LYS A 3 44.79 -41.63 -21.55
C LYS A 3 44.98 -40.12 -21.37
N LEU A 4 45.16 -39.38 -22.46
CA LEU A 4 45.32 -37.92 -22.43
C LEU A 4 43.96 -37.21 -22.27
N CYS A 5 42.90 -37.75 -22.89
CA CYS A 5 41.53 -37.24 -22.74
C CYS A 5 40.97 -37.45 -21.32
N PHE A 6 41.33 -38.55 -20.65
CA PHE A 6 40.88 -38.82 -19.28
C PHE A 6 41.55 -37.88 -18.27
N GLY A 7 42.85 -37.56 -18.47
CA GLY A 7 43.55 -36.56 -17.66
C GLY A 7 43.00 -35.14 -17.81
N LEU A 8 42.61 -34.75 -19.03
CA LEU A 8 41.98 -33.45 -19.31
C LEU A 8 40.57 -33.32 -18.71
N LEU A 9 39.79 -34.40 -18.68
CA LEU A 9 38.45 -34.43 -18.04
C LEU A 9 38.53 -34.36 -16.52
N VAL A 10 39.52 -34.99 -15.90
CA VAL A 10 39.75 -34.90 -14.44
C VAL A 10 40.31 -33.52 -14.06
N LEU A 11 41.15 -32.91 -14.89
CA LEU A 11 41.65 -31.54 -14.67
C LEU A 11 40.53 -30.48 -14.85
N ALA A 12 39.63 -30.67 -15.82
CA ALA A 12 38.44 -29.82 -16.00
C ALA A 12 37.42 -30.00 -14.87
N ALA A 13 37.27 -31.21 -14.34
CA ALA A 13 36.44 -31.48 -13.16
C ALA A 13 37.04 -30.90 -11.87
N LEU A 14 38.37 -30.87 -11.72
CA LEU A 14 39.06 -30.23 -10.59
C LEU A 14 39.07 -28.70 -10.69
N LEU A 15 39.03 -28.13 -11.89
CA LEU A 15 38.88 -26.68 -12.11
C LEU A 15 37.43 -26.19 -11.92
N ALA A 16 36.44 -27.09 -11.95
CA ALA A 16 35.04 -26.75 -11.70
C ALA A 16 34.66 -26.65 -10.21
N VAL A 17 35.56 -27.02 -9.28
CA VAL A 17 35.28 -27.08 -7.82
C VAL A 17 35.64 -25.78 -7.06
N SER A 18 36.18 -24.74 -7.71
CA SER A 18 36.66 -23.54 -6.98
C SER A 18 36.12 -22.17 -7.43
N CYS A 19 34.99 -22.11 -8.14
CA CYS A 19 34.28 -20.84 -8.39
C CYS A 19 33.12 -20.57 -7.42
N GLY A 20 33.13 -21.20 -6.24
CA GLY A 20 32.29 -20.75 -5.14
C GLY A 20 32.65 -19.31 -4.77
N LYS A 21 31.66 -18.41 -4.70
CA LYS A 21 31.87 -17.11 -4.05
C LYS A 21 32.32 -17.41 -2.62
N LYS A 22 33.51 -16.98 -2.23
CA LYS A 22 34.06 -17.20 -0.88
C LYS A 22 34.08 -15.87 -0.12
N VAL A 23 33.78 -15.94 1.17
CA VAL A 23 34.04 -14.83 2.11
C VAL A 23 35.55 -14.66 2.34
N PRO A 24 36.03 -13.47 2.73
CA PRO A 24 37.45 -13.24 3.02
C PRO A 24 37.92 -14.09 4.21
N ALA A 25 38.99 -14.87 4.04
CA ALA A 25 39.48 -15.78 5.08
C ALA A 25 40.23 -15.08 6.24
N ALA A 26 40.64 -13.82 6.05
CA ALA A 26 41.43 -13.04 7.01
C ALA A 26 40.79 -11.67 7.31
N ALA A 27 39.46 -11.64 7.46
CA ALA A 27 38.76 -10.42 7.84
C ALA A 27 39.03 -10.10 9.33
N VAL A 28 39.35 -8.83 9.61
CA VAL A 28 39.43 -8.31 10.98
C VAL A 28 38.02 -8.06 11.48
N SER A 29 37.66 -8.60 12.64
CA SER A 29 36.32 -8.39 13.20
C SER A 29 36.17 -6.97 13.76
N ALA A 30 35.12 -6.28 13.33
CA ALA A 30 34.61 -5.05 13.92
C ALA A 30 33.23 -5.33 14.55
N ALA A 31 33.22 -6.17 15.59
CA ALA A 31 32.03 -6.76 16.19
C ALA A 31 30.97 -5.75 16.72
N GLN A 32 31.34 -4.48 16.89
CA GLN A 32 30.43 -3.42 17.36
C GLN A 32 30.02 -2.44 16.26
N GLU A 33 30.59 -2.55 15.06
CA GLU A 33 30.29 -1.64 13.96
C GLU A 33 29.19 -2.22 13.08
N ALA A 34 27.96 -1.72 13.21
CA ALA A 34 26.85 -2.13 12.35
C ALA A 34 27.07 -1.70 10.89
N ALA A 35 26.63 -2.54 9.96
CA ALA A 35 26.57 -2.16 8.56
C ALA A 35 25.47 -1.12 8.34
N ALA A 36 25.84 0.07 7.84
CA ALA A 36 24.88 1.05 7.36
C ALA A 36 24.36 0.58 6.00
N ILE A 37 23.05 0.32 5.91
CA ILE A 37 22.40 -0.18 4.69
C ILE A 37 21.19 0.70 4.32
N SER A 38 20.83 0.70 3.04
CA SER A 38 19.62 1.39 2.57
C SER A 38 18.91 0.64 1.42
N PRO A 39 17.59 0.40 1.50
CA PRO A 39 16.73 0.65 2.66
C PRO A 39 17.17 -0.13 3.92
N ASP A 40 16.71 0.33 5.08
CA ASP A 40 16.92 -0.40 6.32
C ASP A 40 16.05 -1.67 6.33
N TYR A 41 16.72 -2.80 6.18
CA TYR A 41 16.14 -4.15 6.28
C TYR A 41 16.76 -4.95 7.41
N ALA A 42 17.39 -4.30 8.39
CA ALA A 42 17.91 -5.00 9.56
C ALA A 42 16.79 -5.28 10.55
N ASP A 43 16.77 -6.49 11.12
CA ASP A 43 15.90 -6.88 12.23
C ASP A 43 14.41 -6.80 11.90
N VAL A 44 14.06 -7.22 10.68
CA VAL A 44 12.67 -7.24 10.19
C VAL A 44 12.10 -8.66 10.14
N VAL A 45 10.77 -8.77 10.24
CA VAL A 45 10.02 -9.99 9.92
C VAL A 45 9.48 -9.87 8.49
N PHE A 46 9.78 -10.83 7.62
CA PHE A 46 9.31 -10.79 6.23
C PHE A 46 8.77 -12.16 5.74
N PRO A 47 7.92 -12.19 4.70
CA PRO A 47 7.28 -13.42 4.25
C PRO A 47 8.26 -14.33 3.51
N TYR A 48 8.18 -15.65 3.72
CA TYR A 48 9.05 -16.61 3.03
C TYR A 48 8.96 -16.53 1.49
N ASN A 49 7.78 -16.19 0.96
CA ASN A 49 7.53 -16.12 -0.47
C ASN A 49 7.89 -14.75 -1.08
N PHE A 50 8.41 -13.80 -0.30
CA PHE A 50 8.75 -12.46 -0.75
C PHE A 50 9.98 -12.42 -1.66
N GLN A 51 10.01 -11.42 -2.54
CA GLN A 51 11.18 -11.09 -3.36
C GLN A 51 12.41 -10.80 -2.47
N PRO A 52 13.63 -10.88 -3.04
CA PRO A 52 14.84 -10.50 -2.34
C PRO A 52 14.80 -9.10 -1.72
N LEU A 53 15.21 -9.00 -0.45
CA LEU A 53 15.49 -7.73 0.22
C LEU A 53 16.86 -7.20 -0.24
N ASN A 54 16.91 -6.68 -1.47
CA ASN A 54 18.13 -6.09 -2.03
C ASN A 54 18.38 -4.69 -1.44
N PHE A 55 19.62 -4.37 -1.07
CA PHE A 55 19.98 -3.11 -0.41
C PHE A 55 21.33 -2.57 -0.91
N ASN A 56 21.59 -1.29 -0.64
CA ASN A 56 22.90 -0.66 -0.79
C ASN A 56 23.64 -0.65 0.53
N ILE A 57 24.94 -0.90 0.51
CA ILE A 57 25.82 -0.68 1.66
C ILE A 57 26.33 0.76 1.60
N LEU A 58 26.08 1.51 2.68
CA LEU A 58 26.52 2.89 2.89
C LEU A 58 27.77 2.98 3.78
N SER A 59 28.13 1.89 4.46
CA SER A 59 29.36 1.84 5.26
C SER A 59 30.60 2.14 4.42
N PRO A 60 31.66 2.76 5.00
CA PRO A 60 32.90 3.04 4.28
C PRO A 60 33.58 1.76 3.78
N GLY A 61 34.06 1.79 2.54
CA GLY A 61 34.83 0.71 1.92
C GLY A 61 34.84 0.80 0.39
N ASP A 62 35.82 0.14 -0.24
CA ASP A 62 35.96 0.14 -1.70
C ASP A 62 35.48 -1.16 -2.37
N LYS A 63 35.33 -2.24 -1.58
CA LYS A 63 34.78 -3.52 -1.99
C LYS A 63 33.96 -4.11 -0.86
N PHE A 64 32.88 -4.79 -1.24
CA PHE A 64 31.96 -5.37 -0.27
C PHE A 64 31.59 -6.81 -0.65
N ILE A 65 31.39 -7.64 0.37
CA ILE A 65 30.80 -8.97 0.26
C ILE A 65 29.72 -9.07 1.33
N THR A 66 28.52 -9.51 0.96
CA THR A 66 27.46 -9.84 1.91
C THR A 66 27.24 -11.34 1.88
N ARG A 67 27.26 -11.98 3.06
CA ARG A 67 26.89 -13.37 3.26
C ARG A 67 25.58 -13.43 4.03
N VAL A 68 24.67 -14.30 3.61
CA VAL A 68 23.42 -14.61 4.32
C VAL A 68 23.38 -16.10 4.59
N THR A 69 23.18 -16.50 5.85
CA THR A 69 23.07 -17.90 6.28
C THR A 69 21.76 -18.13 7.00
N GLY A 70 21.08 -19.23 6.70
CA GLY A 70 19.86 -19.62 7.41
C GLY A 70 20.14 -20.46 8.65
N ALA A 71 19.38 -20.28 9.72
CA ALA A 71 19.47 -21.09 10.94
C ALA A 71 19.22 -22.59 10.69
N ASN A 72 18.36 -22.92 9.72
CA ASN A 72 18.10 -24.30 9.27
C ASN A 72 19.04 -24.74 8.11
N GLY A 73 20.06 -23.94 7.82
CA GLY A 73 21.03 -24.16 6.75
C GLY A 73 20.74 -23.39 5.46
N GLY A 74 21.66 -23.51 4.51
CA GLY A 74 21.69 -22.74 3.27
C GLY A 74 22.50 -21.45 3.40
N GLU A 75 23.08 -21.01 2.28
CA GLU A 75 23.92 -19.82 2.21
C GLU A 75 23.74 -19.10 0.87
N ILE A 76 23.73 -17.77 0.91
CA ILE A 76 23.82 -16.91 -0.28
C ILE A 76 24.95 -15.88 -0.08
N ILE A 77 25.77 -15.70 -1.12
CA ILE A 77 26.82 -14.66 -1.13
C ILE A 77 26.61 -13.69 -2.29
N ALA A 78 26.63 -12.40 -1.97
CA ALA A 78 26.57 -11.28 -2.90
C ALA A 78 27.85 -10.44 -2.81
N LYS A 79 28.23 -9.79 -3.91
CA LYS A 79 29.43 -8.94 -4.01
C LYS A 79 29.03 -7.54 -4.49
N GLY A 80 29.74 -6.52 -4.03
CA GLY A 80 29.51 -5.12 -4.38
C GLY A 80 28.66 -4.39 -3.34
N ALA A 81 28.68 -3.05 -3.42
CA ALA A 81 27.92 -2.19 -2.53
C ALA A 81 26.41 -2.27 -2.79
N ALA A 82 26.00 -2.41 -4.07
CA ALA A 82 24.63 -2.73 -4.45
C ALA A 82 24.41 -4.24 -4.33
N VAL A 83 23.86 -4.68 -3.19
CA VAL A 83 23.66 -6.08 -2.85
C VAL A 83 22.42 -6.61 -3.57
N ARG A 84 22.63 -7.59 -4.45
CA ARG A 84 21.55 -8.26 -5.21
C ARG A 84 21.61 -9.76 -4.98
N PHE A 85 20.55 -10.32 -4.39
CA PHE A 85 20.46 -11.77 -4.19
C PHE A 85 19.81 -12.45 -5.40
N PRO A 86 20.37 -13.56 -5.91
CA PRO A 86 19.74 -14.30 -7.01
C PRO A 86 18.38 -14.87 -6.59
N LEU A 87 17.32 -14.49 -7.30
CA LEU A 87 15.93 -14.84 -6.96
C LEU A 87 15.72 -16.32 -6.65
N ARG A 88 16.29 -17.23 -7.45
CA ARG A 88 16.15 -18.68 -7.24
C ARG A 88 16.80 -19.15 -5.94
N ALA A 89 18.01 -18.67 -5.65
CA ALA A 89 18.72 -19.03 -4.43
C ALA A 89 18.02 -18.43 -3.20
N TRP A 90 17.54 -17.19 -3.31
CA TRP A 90 16.74 -16.52 -2.29
C TRP A 90 15.49 -17.33 -1.93
N LYS A 91 14.67 -17.70 -2.92
CA LYS A 91 13.47 -18.51 -2.70
C LYS A 91 13.78 -19.86 -2.04
N GLN A 92 14.89 -20.50 -2.41
CA GLN A 92 15.30 -21.76 -1.77
C GLN A 92 15.71 -21.54 -0.31
N LEU A 93 16.45 -20.47 -0.03
CA LEU A 93 16.89 -20.14 1.33
C LEU A 93 15.69 -19.81 2.23
N THR A 94 14.78 -18.94 1.79
CA THR A 94 13.63 -18.51 2.59
C THR A 94 12.62 -19.63 2.79
N GLU A 95 12.38 -20.47 1.77
CA GLU A 95 11.51 -21.65 1.91
C GLU A 95 12.04 -22.63 2.96
N ALA A 96 13.36 -22.86 3.00
CA ALA A 96 14.00 -23.77 3.96
C ALA A 96 14.07 -23.22 5.40
N ASN A 97 13.87 -21.90 5.57
CA ASN A 97 14.03 -21.20 6.84
C ASN A 97 12.73 -20.55 7.33
N LYS A 98 11.55 -21.05 6.94
CA LYS A 98 10.27 -20.62 7.54
C LYS A 98 10.30 -20.73 9.06
N ASP A 99 9.79 -19.69 9.71
CA ASP A 99 9.79 -19.45 11.16
C ASP A 99 11.18 -19.55 11.79
N ALA A 100 12.21 -19.18 11.02
CA ALA A 100 13.60 -19.17 11.46
C ALA A 100 14.33 -17.93 10.93
N ASP A 101 15.49 -17.65 11.53
CA ASP A 101 16.25 -16.45 11.22
C ASP A 101 17.25 -16.66 10.08
N LEU A 102 17.43 -15.61 9.29
CA LEU A 102 18.57 -15.44 8.39
C LEU A 102 19.55 -14.45 9.01
N THR A 103 20.81 -14.83 9.14
CA THR A 103 21.89 -13.95 9.61
C THR A 103 22.62 -13.33 8.44
N TYR A 104 22.78 -12.01 8.45
CA TYR A 104 23.46 -11.22 7.45
C TYR A 104 24.82 -10.76 7.98
N THR A 105 25.90 -11.09 7.27
CA THR A 105 27.25 -10.62 7.56
C THR A 105 27.77 -9.78 6.40
N VAL A 106 28.16 -8.54 6.67
CA VAL A 106 28.77 -7.64 5.67
C VAL A 106 30.28 -7.56 5.91
N PHE A 107 31.05 -7.80 4.86
CA PHE A 107 32.49 -7.62 4.83
C PHE A 107 32.81 -6.40 3.97
N ALA A 108 33.50 -5.41 4.54
CA ALA A 108 33.95 -4.21 3.84
C ALA A 108 35.47 -4.21 3.71
N ARG A 109 36.00 -3.85 2.55
CA ARG A 109 37.45 -3.66 2.37
C ARG A 109 37.81 -2.20 2.55
N ARG A 110 38.71 -1.92 3.50
CA ARG A 110 39.20 -0.58 3.88
C ARG A 110 40.71 -0.62 3.91
N ASP A 111 41.36 0.33 3.24
CA ASP A 111 42.83 0.45 3.21
C ASP A 111 43.56 -0.87 2.86
N GLY A 112 42.94 -1.66 1.97
CA GLY A 112 43.47 -2.96 1.55
C GLY A 112 43.17 -4.15 2.47
N GLN A 113 42.60 -3.93 3.66
CA GLN A 113 42.23 -4.97 4.62
C GLN A 113 40.72 -5.23 4.61
N TRP A 114 40.31 -6.48 4.83
CA TRP A 114 38.90 -6.83 4.99
C TRP A 114 38.49 -6.69 6.45
N THR A 115 37.34 -6.06 6.67
CA THR A 115 36.69 -5.92 7.98
C THR A 115 35.35 -6.64 7.94
N GLU A 116 35.08 -7.46 8.93
CA GLU A 116 33.75 -8.06 9.18
C GLU A 116 32.95 -7.14 10.09
N LEU A 117 31.86 -6.58 9.59
CA LEU A 117 30.95 -5.72 10.35
C LEU A 117 30.01 -6.56 11.22
N ALA A 118 29.42 -5.94 12.25
CA ALA A 118 28.42 -6.58 13.09
C ALA A 118 27.27 -7.13 12.23
N HIS A 119 26.86 -8.36 12.53
CA HIS A 119 25.76 -9.00 11.84
C HIS A 119 24.41 -8.46 12.31
N PHE A 120 23.41 -8.54 11.45
CA PHE A 120 22.00 -8.37 11.79
C PHE A 120 21.22 -9.61 11.34
N SER A 121 20.00 -9.78 11.86
CA SER A 121 19.19 -10.96 11.54
C SER A 121 17.82 -10.54 11.04
N ASN A 122 17.22 -11.34 10.16
CA ASN A 122 15.82 -11.15 9.76
C ASN A 122 15.06 -12.46 9.97
N HIS A 123 13.84 -12.37 10.48
CA HIS A 123 12.98 -13.52 10.69
C HIS A 123 12.14 -13.79 9.44
N VAL A 124 12.16 -15.04 8.97
CA VAL A 124 11.34 -15.46 7.82
C VAL A 124 10.03 -16.05 8.33
N SER A 125 8.93 -15.32 8.20
CA SER A 125 7.61 -15.83 8.59
C SER A 125 7.10 -16.90 7.61
N SER A 126 6.50 -17.97 8.15
CA SER A 126 5.77 -18.96 7.38
C SER A 126 4.44 -18.44 6.80
N ASP A 127 3.92 -17.32 7.29
CA ASP A 127 2.71 -16.69 6.77
C ASP A 127 3.02 -16.03 5.42
N PRO A 128 2.40 -16.46 4.30
CA PRO A 128 2.69 -15.90 2.99
C PRO A 128 2.09 -14.49 2.83
N ILE A 129 2.68 -13.71 1.93
CA ILE A 129 2.06 -12.48 1.43
C ILE A 129 1.32 -12.76 0.12
N ASP A 130 0.31 -11.94 -0.17
CA ASP A 130 -0.36 -11.94 -1.47
C ASP A 130 0.66 -11.67 -2.60
N GLU A 131 0.50 -12.36 -3.73
CA GLU A 131 1.53 -12.37 -4.77
C GLU A 131 1.68 -11.01 -5.47
N TYR A 132 0.64 -10.17 -5.48
CA TYR A 132 0.65 -8.90 -6.21
C TYR A 132 0.25 -7.71 -5.34
N LEU A 133 0.86 -6.57 -5.64
CA LEU A 133 0.47 -5.26 -5.12
C LEU A 133 0.19 -4.31 -6.30
N THR A 134 -1.01 -3.76 -6.34
CA THR A 134 -1.39 -2.69 -7.28
C THR A 134 -1.28 -1.35 -6.58
N TYR A 135 -0.66 -0.37 -7.22
CA TYR A 135 -0.49 0.97 -6.66
C TYR A 135 -0.48 2.02 -7.77
N ARG A 136 -0.76 3.26 -7.37
CA ARG A 136 -0.68 4.44 -8.21
C ARG A 136 0.66 5.13 -8.03
N LEU A 137 1.22 5.64 -9.13
CA LEU A 137 2.36 6.54 -9.15
C LEU A 137 1.99 7.89 -9.73
N LEU A 138 2.51 8.94 -9.11
CA LEU A 138 2.23 10.33 -9.42
C LEU A 138 3.31 11.26 -8.88
N ALA A 139 3.42 12.46 -9.44
CA ALA A 139 4.30 13.50 -8.95
C ALA A 139 3.89 13.96 -7.53
N PRO A 140 4.85 14.35 -6.67
CA PRO A 140 4.60 14.62 -5.25
C PRO A 140 3.77 15.87 -4.98
N SER A 141 3.64 16.81 -5.93
CA SER A 141 2.83 18.02 -5.75
C SER A 141 1.34 17.81 -6.02
N TYR A 142 0.92 16.70 -6.63
CA TYR A 142 -0.48 16.40 -7.00
C TYR A 142 -1.15 17.45 -7.94
N GLU A 143 -0.44 18.50 -8.34
CA GLU A 143 -0.94 19.61 -9.16
C GLU A 143 -1.05 19.27 -10.65
N PHE A 144 -0.17 18.42 -11.17
CA PHE A 144 -0.11 18.08 -12.59
C PHE A 144 -0.51 16.63 -12.82
N TYR A 145 -1.59 16.42 -13.57
CA TYR A 145 -2.02 15.09 -14.02
C TYR A 145 -1.18 14.57 -15.19
N THR A 146 0.11 14.87 -15.25
CA THR A 146 1.00 14.37 -16.30
C THR A 146 1.68 13.08 -15.83
N ALA A 147 1.53 12.00 -16.60
CA ALA A 147 2.20 10.71 -16.38
C ALA A 147 1.79 9.94 -15.11
N PHE A 148 0.50 9.99 -14.73
CA PHE A 148 -0.02 9.08 -13.71
C PHE A 148 0.07 7.65 -14.22
N GLN A 149 0.34 6.71 -13.32
CA GLN A 149 0.44 5.28 -13.68
C GLN A 149 -0.27 4.45 -12.62
N ILE A 150 -1.13 3.53 -13.05
CA ILE A 150 -1.49 2.37 -12.25
C ILE A 150 -0.51 1.27 -12.61
N ARG A 151 0.16 0.70 -11.63
CA ARG A 151 1.14 -0.37 -11.80
C ARG A 151 0.80 -1.51 -10.88
N GLN A 152 1.23 -2.71 -11.27
CA GLN A 152 1.10 -3.90 -10.46
C GLN A 152 2.45 -4.60 -10.36
N ARG A 153 2.89 -4.84 -9.14
CA ARG A 153 4.14 -5.52 -8.83
C ARG A 153 3.87 -6.91 -8.29
N ASN A 154 4.57 -7.90 -8.84
CA ASN A 154 4.62 -9.23 -8.26
C ASN A 154 5.62 -9.23 -7.09
N LEU A 155 5.11 -9.36 -5.88
CA LEU A 155 5.87 -9.32 -4.63
C LEU A 155 6.77 -10.53 -4.42
N THR A 156 6.58 -11.64 -5.16
CA THR A 156 7.42 -12.86 -5.04
C THR A 156 8.61 -12.86 -6.01
N THR A 157 8.61 -11.99 -7.02
CA THR A 157 9.65 -11.93 -8.06
C THR A 157 10.26 -10.55 -8.25
N GLY A 158 9.59 -9.51 -7.77
CA GLY A 158 9.95 -8.12 -7.97
C GLY A 158 9.62 -7.55 -9.33
N LYS A 159 9.05 -8.36 -10.24
CA LYS A 159 8.62 -7.89 -11.55
C LYS A 159 7.48 -6.90 -11.42
N ASP A 160 7.64 -5.76 -12.06
CA ASP A 160 6.68 -4.68 -12.03
C ASP A 160 6.17 -4.39 -13.45
N ARG A 161 4.87 -4.17 -13.59
CA ARG A 161 4.24 -3.89 -14.88
C ARG A 161 3.30 -2.70 -14.81
N GLU A 162 3.21 -1.98 -15.92
CA GLU A 162 2.20 -0.95 -16.13
C GLU A 162 0.85 -1.62 -16.40
N VAL A 163 -0.17 -1.21 -15.64
CA VAL A 163 -1.57 -1.61 -15.85
C VAL A 163 -2.24 -0.60 -16.77
N TYR A 164 -2.08 0.68 -16.48
CA TYR A 164 -2.57 1.78 -17.30
C TYR A 164 -1.80 3.07 -17.02
N ASN A 165 -1.68 3.93 -18.03
CA ASN A 165 -0.95 5.19 -17.97
C ASN A 165 -1.74 6.26 -18.72
N ASN A 166 -1.98 7.40 -18.06
CA ASN A 166 -2.84 8.44 -18.64
C ASN A 166 -2.21 9.13 -19.87
N ARG A 167 -0.91 8.94 -20.13
CA ARG A 167 -0.26 9.36 -21.38
C ARG A 167 -0.90 8.73 -22.63
N MET A 168 -1.60 7.61 -22.47
CA MET A 168 -2.34 6.96 -23.56
C MET A 168 -3.45 7.85 -24.14
N HIS A 169 -3.97 8.80 -23.34
CA HIS A 169 -4.98 9.78 -23.76
C HIS A 169 -4.51 11.21 -23.47
N TYR A 170 -3.22 11.45 -23.67
CA TYR A 170 -2.65 12.78 -23.46
C TYR A 170 -3.38 13.84 -24.29
N ASN A 171 -3.84 14.89 -23.63
CA ASN A 171 -4.43 16.05 -24.27
C ASN A 171 -3.76 17.32 -23.69
N PRO A 172 -3.19 18.19 -24.54
CA PRO A 172 -2.43 19.36 -24.08
C PRO A 172 -3.29 20.44 -23.40
N LYS A 173 -4.62 20.40 -23.58
CA LYS A 173 -5.56 21.38 -22.98
C LYS A 173 -6.16 20.90 -21.68
N GLU A 174 -6.42 19.61 -21.58
CA GLU A 174 -7.08 19.00 -20.43
C GLU A 174 -6.46 17.63 -20.19
N GLN A 175 -6.09 17.32 -18.95
CA GLN A 175 -5.45 16.05 -18.61
C GLN A 175 -6.44 15.08 -17.97
N GLN A 176 -6.17 13.80 -18.09
CA GLN A 176 -6.95 12.75 -17.44
C GLN A 176 -6.36 12.44 -16.06
N CYS A 177 -7.15 12.58 -15.00
CA CYS A 177 -6.77 12.12 -13.67
C CYS A 177 -7.20 10.65 -13.49
N MET A 178 -6.27 9.80 -13.06
CA MET A 178 -6.56 8.42 -12.67
C MET A 178 -6.53 8.35 -11.15
N ASN A 179 -7.70 8.13 -10.55
CA ASN A 179 -7.81 8.02 -9.10
C ASN A 179 -7.92 6.56 -8.67
N CYS A 180 -8.44 6.33 -7.46
CA CYS A 180 -8.46 5.05 -6.77
C CYS A 180 -8.83 3.86 -7.68
N HIS A 181 -8.10 2.77 -7.50
CA HIS A 181 -8.44 1.43 -7.95
C HIS A 181 -8.81 0.60 -6.73
N GLN A 182 -9.76 -0.33 -6.86
CA GLN A 182 -10.13 -1.26 -5.79
C GLN A 182 -10.58 -2.59 -6.38
N PHE A 183 -10.24 -3.66 -5.67
CA PHE A 183 -10.52 -5.04 -6.02
C PHE A 183 -11.53 -5.64 -5.06
N ARG A 184 -12.42 -6.49 -5.56
CA ARG A 184 -13.31 -7.29 -4.71
C ARG A 184 -12.54 -8.49 -4.18
N ASN A 185 -12.45 -8.64 -2.86
CA ASN A 185 -11.83 -9.78 -2.16
C ASN A 185 -10.46 -10.19 -2.70
N TYR A 186 -9.56 -9.23 -2.96
CA TYR A 186 -8.19 -9.50 -3.44
C TYR A 186 -8.10 -10.17 -4.83
N ARG A 187 -9.21 -10.27 -5.57
CA ARG A 187 -9.29 -10.91 -6.90
C ARG A 187 -9.26 -9.85 -7.99
N THR A 188 -8.82 -10.23 -9.19
CA THR A 188 -8.75 -9.30 -10.34
C THR A 188 -9.85 -9.54 -11.37
N GLU A 189 -10.81 -10.38 -11.00
CA GLU A 189 -12.01 -10.66 -11.77
C GLU A 189 -13.00 -9.49 -11.70
N ASP A 190 -13.25 -8.99 -10.49
CA ASP A 190 -14.11 -7.84 -10.23
C ASP A 190 -13.29 -6.71 -9.61
N TRP A 191 -13.12 -5.62 -10.36
CA TRP A 191 -12.37 -4.46 -9.89
C TRP A 191 -12.79 -3.20 -10.62
N GLN A 192 -12.40 -2.06 -10.07
CA GLN A 192 -12.73 -0.77 -10.67
C GLN A 192 -11.58 0.23 -10.61
N MET A 193 -11.67 1.26 -11.44
CA MET A 193 -10.76 2.41 -11.45
C MET A 193 -11.53 3.68 -11.81
N HIS A 194 -11.28 4.76 -11.07
CA HIS A 194 -11.86 6.06 -11.38
C HIS A 194 -11.03 6.87 -12.38
N ILE A 195 -11.71 7.43 -13.36
CA ILE A 195 -11.16 8.37 -14.33
C ILE A 195 -11.90 9.69 -14.17
N ARG A 196 -11.16 10.78 -13.95
CA ARG A 196 -11.72 12.12 -13.73
C ARG A 196 -11.23 13.09 -14.81
N GLN A 197 -11.98 14.18 -14.98
CA GLN A 197 -11.76 15.18 -16.02
C GLN A 197 -12.00 14.59 -17.41
N VAL A 198 -10.99 14.62 -18.29
CA VAL A 198 -11.09 14.12 -19.67
C VAL A 198 -11.46 12.64 -19.68
N LEU A 199 -12.49 12.31 -20.47
CA LEU A 199 -13.07 10.96 -20.56
C LEU A 199 -13.60 10.41 -19.23
N GLY A 200 -13.99 11.31 -18.32
CA GLY A 200 -14.44 10.98 -16.97
C GLY A 200 -15.50 9.88 -16.90
N GLY A 201 -15.40 9.08 -15.85
CA GLY A 201 -16.26 7.94 -15.56
C GLY A 201 -15.53 6.90 -14.72
N THR A 202 -16.31 5.99 -14.14
CA THR A 202 -15.79 4.86 -13.39
C THR A 202 -15.71 3.66 -14.33
N LEU A 203 -14.50 3.14 -14.55
CA LEU A 203 -14.32 1.88 -15.25
C LEU A 203 -14.57 0.74 -14.26
N ILE A 204 -15.60 -0.06 -14.50
CA ILE A 204 -15.98 -1.22 -13.69
C ILE A 204 -15.76 -2.46 -14.55
N ILE A 205 -15.02 -3.41 -14.01
CA ILE A 205 -14.73 -4.70 -14.62
C ILE A 205 -15.41 -5.77 -13.77
N THR A 206 -16.18 -6.64 -14.41
CA THR A 206 -16.90 -7.75 -13.80
C THR A 206 -16.70 -8.99 -14.67
N GLY A 207 -15.99 -9.99 -14.16
CA GLY A 207 -15.59 -11.15 -14.96
C GLY A 207 -14.71 -10.75 -16.17
N ASN A 208 -15.27 -10.92 -17.38
CA ASN A 208 -14.61 -10.55 -18.64
C ASN A 208 -15.20 -9.27 -19.26
N GLU A 209 -16.23 -8.69 -18.63
CA GLU A 209 -16.89 -7.49 -19.12
C GLU A 209 -16.28 -6.25 -18.47
N ALA A 210 -16.26 -5.16 -19.23
CA ALA A 210 -15.86 -3.87 -18.72
C ALA A 210 -16.85 -2.81 -19.24
N ARG A 211 -17.20 -1.88 -18.36
CA ARG A 211 -18.08 -0.77 -18.65
C ARG A 211 -17.57 0.50 -18.00
N LYS A 212 -17.77 1.63 -18.68
CA LYS A 212 -17.51 2.94 -18.08
C LYS A 212 -18.85 3.55 -17.68
N VAL A 213 -18.97 3.95 -16.42
CA VAL A 213 -20.22 4.44 -15.83
C VAL A 213 -20.04 5.86 -15.31
N ASN A 214 -21.00 6.74 -15.57
CA ASN A 214 -21.11 8.01 -14.89
C ASN A 214 -22.04 7.85 -13.68
N LEU A 215 -21.46 7.85 -12.49
CA LEU A 215 -22.18 7.69 -11.23
C LEU A 215 -22.83 8.99 -10.75
N LYS A 216 -22.48 10.15 -11.32
CA LYS A 216 -23.09 11.42 -10.95
C LYS A 216 -24.51 11.50 -11.51
N THR A 217 -25.47 11.76 -10.64
CA THR A 217 -26.86 12.08 -10.96
C THR A 217 -27.19 13.50 -10.47
N ASP A 218 -28.41 13.98 -10.77
CA ASP A 218 -28.91 15.27 -10.28
C ASP A 218 -29.16 15.28 -8.76
N HIS A 219 -29.21 14.10 -8.12
CA HIS A 219 -29.46 13.91 -6.69
C HIS A 219 -28.19 13.62 -5.87
N THR A 220 -27.03 13.56 -6.51
CA THR A 220 -25.74 13.24 -5.85
C THR A 220 -24.78 14.43 -5.89
N ILE A 221 -24.01 14.63 -4.82
CA ILE A 221 -23.01 15.71 -4.71
C ILE A 221 -22.00 15.69 -5.87
N SER A 222 -21.50 14.49 -6.21
CA SER A 222 -20.50 14.27 -7.25
C SER A 222 -20.57 12.83 -7.77
N ALA A 223 -19.66 12.45 -8.68
CA ALA A 223 -19.46 11.05 -9.00
C ALA A 223 -18.71 10.34 -7.86
N GLY A 224 -18.76 9.00 -7.81
CA GLY A 224 -18.08 8.21 -6.79
C GLY A 224 -16.58 8.56 -6.61
N VAL A 225 -16.16 8.66 -5.34
CA VAL A 225 -14.81 9.07 -4.93
C VAL A 225 -14.04 7.91 -4.33
N TYR A 226 -14.48 7.39 -3.17
CA TYR A 226 -13.86 6.27 -2.49
C TYR A 226 -14.79 5.06 -2.51
N PRO A 227 -14.38 3.95 -3.13
CA PRO A 227 -15.21 2.76 -3.28
C PRO A 227 -15.06 1.78 -2.09
N ALA A 228 -16.09 0.97 -1.87
CA ALA A 228 -16.06 -0.26 -1.10
C ALA A 228 -16.96 -1.32 -1.74
N TRP A 229 -16.36 -2.28 -2.44
CA TRP A 229 -17.08 -3.44 -2.98
C TRP A 229 -17.68 -4.29 -1.86
N HIS A 230 -18.96 -4.65 -1.98
CA HIS A 230 -19.54 -5.66 -1.11
C HIS A 230 -18.85 -7.01 -1.36
N PRO A 231 -18.50 -7.79 -0.31
CA PRO A 231 -17.73 -9.02 -0.48
C PRO A 231 -18.45 -10.07 -1.33
N THR A 232 -19.79 -10.12 -1.32
CA THR A 232 -20.55 -11.18 -2.00
C THR A 232 -21.70 -10.71 -2.90
N GLU A 233 -22.03 -9.42 -2.91
CA GLU A 233 -23.13 -8.87 -3.73
C GLU A 233 -22.57 -7.94 -4.79
N ASP A 234 -23.27 -7.81 -5.90
CA ASP A 234 -22.87 -6.94 -7.02
C ASP A 234 -23.27 -5.49 -6.72
N MET A 235 -22.70 -4.98 -5.63
CA MET A 235 -22.92 -3.66 -5.07
C MET A 235 -21.59 -3.03 -4.68
N ILE A 236 -21.46 -1.73 -4.94
CA ILE A 236 -20.31 -0.93 -4.51
C ILE A 236 -20.82 0.28 -3.75
N ILE A 237 -20.31 0.49 -2.54
CA ILE A 237 -20.55 1.74 -1.81
C ILE A 237 -19.52 2.76 -2.27
N TYR A 238 -19.97 3.97 -2.55
CA TYR A 238 -19.08 5.10 -2.80
C TYR A 238 -19.35 6.20 -1.80
N SER A 239 -18.29 6.83 -1.31
CA SER A 239 -18.43 8.21 -0.90
C SER A 239 -18.57 9.11 -2.14
N VAL A 240 -19.39 10.15 -2.04
CA VAL A 240 -19.49 11.22 -3.04
C VAL A 240 -19.13 12.53 -2.37
N ASN A 241 -18.00 13.12 -2.76
CA ASN A 241 -17.40 14.23 -2.02
C ASN A 241 -17.25 15.46 -2.92
N ARG A 242 -17.34 16.65 -2.33
CA ARG A 242 -16.92 17.91 -2.96
C ARG A 242 -15.48 18.24 -2.59
N THR A 243 -14.52 17.49 -3.12
CA THR A 243 -13.11 17.62 -2.74
C THR A 243 -12.47 18.93 -3.20
N ARG A 244 -11.78 19.62 -2.28
CA ARG A 244 -10.94 20.81 -2.52
C ARG A 244 -9.55 20.61 -1.93
N GLN A 245 -8.54 21.11 -2.62
CA GLN A 245 -7.14 21.08 -2.17
C GLN A 245 -6.70 22.49 -1.78
N PHE A 246 -6.04 22.60 -0.63
CA PHE A 246 -5.48 23.84 -0.10
C PHE A 246 -3.99 23.65 0.15
N PHE A 247 -3.18 24.58 -0.35
CA PHE A 247 -1.73 24.52 -0.23
C PHE A 247 -1.26 25.61 0.74
N HIS A 248 -0.52 25.20 1.77
CA HIS A 248 -0.02 26.12 2.77
C HIS A 248 1.39 26.63 2.41
N GLU A 249 1.60 27.95 2.45
CA GLU A 249 2.93 28.53 2.17
C GLU A 249 3.97 28.22 3.25
N LYS A 250 3.56 28.13 4.52
CA LYS A 250 4.46 28.05 5.69
C LYS A 250 4.11 26.94 6.70
N ASN A 251 3.10 26.12 6.44
CA ASN A 251 2.71 25.02 7.35
C ASN A 251 3.58 23.79 7.08
N ILE A 252 3.90 23.03 8.14
CA ILE A 252 4.55 21.72 8.04
C ILE A 252 3.67 20.71 7.29
N HIS A 253 2.34 20.84 7.41
CA HIS A 253 1.33 20.16 6.61
C HIS A 253 1.15 20.94 5.31
N LYS A 254 1.94 20.61 4.29
CA LYS A 254 2.00 21.41 3.04
C LYS A 254 0.70 21.43 2.26
N LEU A 255 -0.05 20.34 2.30
CA LEU A 255 -1.32 20.15 1.60
C LEU A 255 -2.38 19.77 2.61
N GLU A 256 -3.54 20.40 2.49
CA GLU A 256 -4.77 20.01 3.14
C GLU A 256 -5.81 19.66 2.09
N VAL A 257 -6.60 18.62 2.34
CA VAL A 257 -7.68 18.21 1.44
C VAL A 257 -8.96 18.22 2.23
N GLN A 258 -9.95 18.97 1.75
CA GLN A 258 -11.20 19.11 2.47
C GLN A 258 -12.34 18.62 1.58
N ASP A 259 -13.29 17.96 2.22
CA ASP A 259 -14.55 17.55 1.62
C ASP A 259 -15.69 18.33 2.30
N PRO A 260 -15.92 19.62 1.97
CA PRO A 260 -16.95 20.48 2.57
C PRO A 260 -18.40 20.01 2.38
N ALA A 261 -18.60 18.89 1.70
CA ALA A 261 -19.87 18.17 1.57
C ALA A 261 -19.54 16.75 1.11
N SER A 262 -20.13 15.75 1.76
CA SER A 262 -20.04 14.36 1.32
C SER A 262 -21.24 13.54 1.75
N ASP A 263 -21.55 12.48 1.00
CA ASP A 263 -22.56 11.47 1.33
C ASP A 263 -21.98 10.07 1.03
N LEU A 264 -22.69 9.01 1.45
CA LEU A 264 -22.51 7.65 0.94
C LEU A 264 -23.67 7.24 0.04
N ILE A 265 -23.34 6.62 -1.10
CA ILE A 265 -24.29 6.01 -2.03
C ILE A 265 -23.96 4.53 -2.26
N ALA A 266 -24.99 3.71 -2.48
CA ALA A 266 -24.84 2.35 -2.97
C ALA A 266 -25.10 2.32 -4.48
N TYR A 267 -24.20 1.70 -5.24
CA TYR A 267 -24.35 1.45 -6.66
C TYR A 267 -24.65 -0.03 -6.91
N ASP A 268 -25.83 -0.32 -7.43
CA ASP A 268 -26.23 -1.65 -7.92
C ASP A 268 -25.66 -1.85 -9.33
N ILE A 269 -24.76 -2.83 -9.45
CA ILE A 269 -24.04 -3.08 -10.68
C ILE A 269 -25.01 -3.56 -11.77
N GLU A 270 -25.88 -4.52 -11.49
CA GLU A 270 -26.75 -5.12 -12.50
C GLU A 270 -27.79 -4.11 -13.02
N ARG A 271 -28.41 -3.36 -12.10
CA ARG A 271 -29.44 -2.36 -12.44
C ARG A 271 -28.88 -1.05 -12.98
N ASN A 272 -27.59 -0.80 -12.76
CA ASN A 272 -26.94 0.48 -13.05
C ASN A 272 -27.65 1.66 -12.34
N GLU A 273 -27.99 1.43 -11.08
CA GLU A 273 -28.74 2.35 -10.22
C GLU A 273 -27.88 2.78 -9.02
N VAL A 274 -28.00 4.05 -8.62
CA VAL A 274 -27.45 4.57 -7.37
C VAL A 274 -28.59 4.89 -6.41
N ARG A 275 -28.40 4.62 -5.12
CA ARG A 275 -29.34 4.98 -4.04
C ARG A 275 -28.59 5.55 -2.83
N PRO A 276 -29.21 6.40 -2.01
CA PRO A 276 -28.58 6.94 -0.82
C PRO A 276 -28.33 5.84 0.23
N VAL A 277 -27.27 6.02 1.03
CA VAL A 277 -26.93 5.18 2.19
C VAL A 277 -26.82 6.03 3.45
N ALA A 278 -26.06 7.13 3.37
CA ALA A 278 -25.95 8.16 4.41
C ALA A 278 -25.86 9.51 3.70
N SER A 279 -26.69 10.47 4.08
CA SER A 279 -26.80 11.76 3.38
C SER A 279 -27.26 12.88 4.31
N ASP A 280 -26.74 12.88 5.55
CA ASP A 280 -27.02 13.98 6.47
C ASP A 280 -26.24 15.22 6.01
N PRO A 281 -26.92 16.33 5.67
CA PRO A 281 -26.23 17.53 5.18
C PRO A 281 -25.29 18.17 6.20
N LEU A 282 -25.36 17.77 7.48
CA LEU A 282 -24.47 18.20 8.56
C LEU A 282 -23.37 17.19 8.87
N ALA A 283 -23.33 16.04 8.18
CA ALA A 283 -22.27 15.06 8.32
C ALA A 283 -21.33 15.06 7.11
N PHE A 284 -20.11 14.57 7.33
CA PHE A 284 -19.11 14.39 6.29
C PHE A 284 -18.69 12.92 6.23
N GLU A 285 -19.46 12.08 5.53
CA GLU A 285 -19.16 10.64 5.40
C GLU A 285 -18.13 10.32 4.30
N THR A 286 -17.15 9.47 4.63
CA THR A 286 -16.09 9.11 3.68
C THR A 286 -15.43 7.76 4.01
N PHE A 287 -14.59 7.27 3.08
CA PHE A 287 -13.82 6.02 3.19
C PHE A 287 -14.62 4.79 3.68
N PRO A 288 -15.66 4.37 2.94
CA PRO A 288 -16.40 3.16 3.29
C PRO A 288 -15.49 1.91 3.26
N ALA A 289 -15.83 0.91 4.08
CA ALA A 289 -15.19 -0.40 4.14
C ALA A 289 -16.16 -1.45 4.71
N TRP A 290 -16.21 -2.64 4.10
CA TRP A 290 -17.07 -3.72 4.56
C TRP A 290 -16.37 -4.60 5.60
N SER A 291 -17.16 -5.15 6.52
CA SER A 291 -16.77 -6.38 7.23
C SER A 291 -16.60 -7.53 6.23
N PRO A 292 -15.72 -8.52 6.49
CA PRO A 292 -15.51 -9.64 5.58
C PRO A 292 -16.76 -10.47 5.29
N ASP A 293 -17.72 -10.50 6.21
CA ASP A 293 -19.00 -11.20 6.06
C ASP A 293 -20.07 -10.40 5.31
N GLY A 294 -19.79 -9.13 4.97
CA GLY A 294 -20.71 -8.23 4.27
C GLY A 294 -21.87 -7.70 5.11
N ARG A 295 -21.91 -7.96 6.43
CA ARG A 295 -23.05 -7.58 7.27
C ARG A 295 -22.91 -6.21 7.93
N THR A 296 -21.75 -5.57 7.82
CA THR A 296 -21.49 -4.29 8.46
C THR A 296 -20.65 -3.40 7.55
N LEU A 297 -21.13 -2.19 7.33
CA LEU A 297 -20.41 -1.13 6.62
C LEU A 297 -19.78 -0.20 7.65
N TYR A 298 -18.47 -0.05 7.61
CA TYR A 298 -17.69 0.92 8.38
C TYR A 298 -17.34 2.11 7.50
N PHE A 299 -17.26 3.31 8.07
CA PHE A 299 -16.85 4.52 7.36
C PHE A 299 -16.37 5.58 8.36
N SER A 300 -15.65 6.58 7.88
CA SER A 300 -15.33 7.75 8.69
C SER A 300 -16.46 8.78 8.57
N SER A 301 -16.83 9.43 9.66
CA SER A 301 -17.81 10.52 9.64
C SER A 301 -17.41 11.61 10.62
N ALA A 302 -17.52 12.87 10.19
CA ALA A 302 -17.41 14.03 11.06
C ALA A 302 -18.71 14.82 11.03
N GLN A 303 -19.05 15.44 12.15
CA GLN A 303 -20.14 16.42 12.19
C GLN A 303 -19.62 17.80 11.81
N GLN A 304 -20.45 18.56 11.10
CA GLN A 304 -20.16 19.96 10.80
C GLN A 304 -20.02 20.72 12.13
N PRO A 305 -18.94 21.48 12.34
CA PRO A 305 -18.74 22.24 13.57
C PRO A 305 -19.90 23.22 13.84
N ASP A 306 -20.38 23.27 15.08
CA ASP A 306 -21.39 24.25 15.52
C ASP A 306 -20.73 25.63 15.69
N VAL A 307 -20.58 26.33 14.56
CA VAL A 307 -20.22 27.74 14.56
C VAL A 307 -21.27 28.44 13.73
N ALA A 308 -21.93 29.45 14.32
CA ALA A 308 -23.21 30.03 13.89
C ALA A 308 -23.25 30.65 12.46
N GLN A 309 -22.19 30.54 11.65
CA GLN A 309 -22.09 31.11 10.30
C GLN A 309 -21.12 30.31 9.40
N PHE A 310 -21.58 29.25 8.72
CA PHE A 310 -20.79 28.62 7.65
C PHE A 310 -21.42 28.82 6.27
N SER A 311 -20.73 29.58 5.41
CA SER A 311 -20.69 29.31 3.96
C SER A 311 -19.60 28.25 3.69
N SER A 312 -19.48 27.76 2.46
CA SER A 312 -18.36 26.88 2.05
C SER A 312 -16.97 27.48 2.33
N ASP A 313 -16.88 28.80 2.46
CA ASP A 313 -15.62 29.52 2.71
C ASP A 313 -15.21 29.42 4.18
N SER A 314 -16.16 29.23 5.08
CA SER A 314 -15.88 29.11 6.50
C SER A 314 -15.31 27.71 6.83
N ILE A 315 -15.72 26.63 6.13
CA ILE A 315 -15.13 25.26 6.30
C ILE A 315 -13.63 25.30 5.97
N ALA A 316 -13.25 26.07 4.95
CA ALA A 316 -11.86 26.26 4.56
C ALA A 316 -10.99 26.91 5.65
N ILE A 317 -11.60 27.62 6.60
CA ILE A 317 -10.90 28.36 7.66
C ILE A 317 -10.84 27.55 8.96
N CYS A 318 -11.81 26.67 9.24
CA CYS A 318 -11.87 25.87 10.48
C CYS A 318 -11.54 24.37 10.28
N PHE A 319 -10.85 24.04 9.19
CA PHE A 319 -10.52 22.65 8.82
C PHE A 319 -9.80 21.88 9.91
N ASP A 320 -9.04 22.58 10.76
CA ASP A 320 -8.31 22.06 11.91
C ASP A 320 -9.19 21.72 13.13
N LYS A 321 -10.51 21.88 12.99
CA LYS A 321 -11.54 21.57 14.00
C LYS A 321 -12.56 20.54 13.51
N ILE A 322 -12.26 19.85 12.41
CA ILE A 322 -13.10 18.80 11.87
C ILE A 322 -12.48 17.47 12.28
N TYR A 323 -13.18 16.74 13.13
CA TYR A 323 -12.71 15.49 13.73
C TYR A 323 -13.60 14.35 13.25
N TYR A 324 -13.00 13.36 12.59
CA TYR A 324 -13.74 12.21 12.08
C TYR A 324 -13.68 11.06 13.07
N ASP A 325 -14.85 10.53 13.41
CA ASP A 325 -14.99 9.27 14.12
C ASP A 325 -15.03 8.10 13.11
N ILE A 326 -14.79 6.88 13.60
CA ILE A 326 -15.15 5.68 12.84
C ILE A 326 -16.53 5.24 13.30
N VAL A 327 -17.45 5.14 12.34
CA VAL A 327 -18.83 4.71 12.54
C VAL A 327 -19.10 3.44 11.73
N ARG A 328 -20.17 2.73 12.10
CA ARG A 328 -20.65 1.56 11.38
C ARG A 328 -22.17 1.56 11.21
N MET A 329 -22.65 0.86 10.20
CA MET A 329 -24.06 0.54 9.98
C MET A 329 -24.21 -0.96 9.71
N SER A 330 -25.23 -1.60 10.28
CA SER A 330 -25.59 -2.96 9.89
C SER A 330 -26.16 -2.99 8.47
N TYR A 331 -25.96 -4.08 7.75
CA TYR A 331 -26.58 -4.33 6.44
C TYR A 331 -27.32 -5.67 6.45
N ASP A 332 -28.58 -5.66 6.04
CA ASP A 332 -29.36 -6.88 5.85
C ASP A 332 -29.39 -7.26 4.36
N PRO A 333 -28.68 -8.34 3.94
CA PRO A 333 -28.65 -8.75 2.54
C PRO A 333 -30.02 -9.23 2.00
N ALA A 334 -30.96 -9.60 2.89
CA ALA A 334 -32.28 -10.07 2.46
C ALA A 334 -33.19 -8.90 2.05
N THR A 335 -33.13 -7.78 2.78
CA THR A 335 -33.94 -6.58 2.52
C THR A 335 -33.17 -5.51 1.74
N LYS A 336 -31.84 -5.61 1.69
CA LYS A 336 -30.90 -4.60 1.18
C LYS A 336 -30.91 -3.29 1.96
N GLU A 337 -31.36 -3.32 3.22
CA GLU A 337 -31.47 -2.14 4.06
C GLU A 337 -30.26 -1.94 4.98
N PHE A 338 -29.97 -0.67 5.27
CA PHE A 338 -28.96 -0.28 6.25
C PHE A 338 -29.60 0.11 7.58
N GLY A 339 -28.96 -0.26 8.69
CA GLY A 339 -29.36 0.15 10.04
C GLY A 339 -28.92 1.57 10.39
N ALA A 340 -29.23 2.01 11.61
CA ALA A 340 -28.75 3.30 12.12
C ALA A 340 -27.22 3.29 12.31
N PRO A 341 -26.55 4.45 12.13
CA PRO A 341 -25.11 4.57 12.38
C PRO A 341 -24.77 4.47 13.88
N GLU A 342 -23.68 3.77 14.19
CA GLU A 342 -23.12 3.60 15.53
C GLU A 342 -21.64 3.96 15.54
N THR A 343 -21.19 4.77 16.51
CA THR A 343 -19.76 5.07 16.69
C THR A 343 -19.00 3.85 17.21
N VAL A 344 -17.90 3.52 16.55
CA VAL A 344 -16.96 2.43 16.90
C VAL A 344 -15.71 2.98 17.56
N TYR A 345 -15.21 4.11 17.07
CA TYR A 345 -14.08 4.84 17.63
C TYR A 345 -14.39 6.34 17.67
N ASP A 346 -14.48 6.88 18.88
CA ASP A 346 -14.74 8.30 19.17
C ASP A 346 -13.41 9.07 19.22
N ALA A 347 -12.95 9.50 18.05
CA ALA A 347 -11.72 10.30 17.91
C ALA A 347 -11.97 11.76 18.33
N GLN A 348 -13.18 12.26 18.08
CA GLN A 348 -13.56 13.63 18.39
C GLN A 348 -13.42 13.95 19.89
N SER A 349 -13.73 13.01 20.78
CA SER A 349 -13.55 13.18 22.23
C SER A 349 -12.12 13.49 22.65
N GLN A 350 -11.15 13.21 21.78
CA GLN A 350 -9.72 13.46 21.98
C GLN A 350 -9.19 14.60 21.10
N GLU A 351 -10.07 15.32 20.38
CA GLU A 351 -9.70 16.31 19.36
C GLU A 351 -8.76 15.71 18.30
N LEU A 352 -9.04 14.47 17.89
CA LEU A 352 -8.32 13.74 16.85
C LEU A 352 -9.27 13.33 15.72
N SER A 353 -8.70 12.92 14.59
CA SER A 353 -9.44 12.42 13.44
C SER A 353 -8.98 11.02 13.07
N ALA A 354 -9.92 10.09 12.91
CA ALA A 354 -9.70 8.71 12.49
C ALA A 354 -10.18 8.50 11.05
N GLN A 355 -9.32 7.91 10.21
CA GLN A 355 -9.56 7.80 8.77
C GLN A 355 -9.18 6.43 8.19
N VAL A 356 -9.80 6.12 7.06
CA VAL A 356 -9.53 4.91 6.25
C VAL A 356 -9.74 3.62 7.06
N PRO A 357 -10.94 3.37 7.60
CA PRO A 357 -11.20 2.12 8.32
C PRO A 357 -10.97 0.92 7.40
N ARG A 358 -10.30 -0.12 7.92
CA ARG A 358 -10.03 -1.39 7.23
C ARG A 358 -10.17 -2.55 8.21
N ILE A 359 -11.17 -3.39 7.97
CA ILE A 359 -11.41 -4.58 8.79
C ILE A 359 -10.46 -5.69 8.35
N SER A 360 -9.84 -6.38 9.31
CA SER A 360 -9.00 -7.55 9.04
C SER A 360 -9.81 -8.66 8.38
N PRO A 361 -9.20 -9.53 7.56
CA PRO A 361 -9.91 -10.61 6.86
C PRO A 361 -10.66 -11.59 7.78
N ASP A 362 -10.23 -11.74 9.02
CA ASP A 362 -10.90 -12.55 10.05
C ASP A 362 -12.01 -11.81 10.81
N GLY A 363 -12.23 -10.52 10.51
CA GLY A 363 -13.26 -9.67 11.11
C GLY A 363 -12.93 -9.18 12.52
N ARG A 364 -11.74 -9.47 13.07
CA ARG A 364 -11.42 -9.18 14.47
C ARG A 364 -10.87 -7.77 14.71
N TYR A 365 -10.08 -7.23 13.79
CA TYR A 365 -9.35 -6.00 14.01
C TYR A 365 -9.80 -4.91 13.04
N LEU A 366 -10.02 -3.71 13.55
CA LEU A 366 -10.22 -2.49 12.77
C LEU A 366 -8.90 -1.72 12.72
N LEU A 367 -8.31 -1.61 11.53
CA LEU A 367 -7.11 -0.82 11.25
C LEU A 367 -7.51 0.55 10.69
N PHE A 368 -6.92 1.61 11.20
CA PHE A 368 -7.19 2.99 10.77
C PHE A 368 -5.96 3.87 10.95
N SER A 369 -5.98 5.04 10.32
CA SER A 369 -4.99 6.10 10.57
C SER A 369 -5.58 7.14 11.51
N LEU A 370 -4.82 7.59 12.50
CA LEU A 370 -5.22 8.60 13.46
C LEU A 370 -4.31 9.82 13.29
N GLY A 371 -4.91 10.99 13.08
CA GLY A 371 -4.22 12.26 12.91
C GLY A 371 -4.88 13.36 13.73
N GLU A 372 -4.32 14.57 13.68
CA GLU A 372 -4.80 15.69 14.50
C GLU A 372 -6.21 16.17 14.08
N TYR A 373 -6.53 16.18 12.79
CA TYR A 373 -7.81 16.67 12.28
C TYR A 373 -8.04 16.22 10.83
N GLY A 374 -9.21 16.55 10.29
CA GLY A 374 -9.49 16.55 8.87
C GLY A 374 -9.39 15.16 8.23
N THR A 375 -8.98 15.15 6.96
CA THR A 375 -8.83 13.94 6.16
C THR A 375 -7.46 13.95 5.46
N PHE A 376 -7.06 12.84 4.82
CA PHE A 376 -5.75 12.71 4.14
C PHE A 376 -4.51 12.82 5.03
N HIS A 377 -4.48 12.05 6.11
CA HIS A 377 -3.39 12.08 7.09
C HIS A 377 -1.98 11.78 6.54
N ILE A 378 -1.82 11.29 5.31
CA ILE A 378 -0.49 11.17 4.67
C ILE A 378 0.24 12.52 4.52
N TRP A 379 -0.42 13.66 4.74
CA TRP A 379 0.19 14.99 4.80
C TRP A 379 0.35 15.53 6.23
N HIS A 380 -0.15 14.78 7.20
CA HIS A 380 -0.14 15.11 8.61
C HIS A 380 1.01 14.35 9.27
N ARG A 381 2.10 15.06 9.63
CA ARG A 381 3.32 14.42 10.17
C ARG A 381 3.08 13.55 11.40
N GLY A 382 2.08 13.87 12.22
CA GLY A 382 1.68 13.07 13.38
C GLY A 382 0.70 11.93 13.07
N SER A 383 0.52 11.57 11.79
CA SER A 383 -0.38 10.48 11.40
C SER A 383 0.23 9.13 11.71
N ASP A 384 -0.44 8.41 12.60
CA ASP A 384 -0.07 7.06 13.01
C ASP A 384 -1.09 6.01 12.56
N LEU A 385 -0.64 4.79 12.33
CA LEU A 385 -1.52 3.64 12.20
C LEU A 385 -1.93 3.11 13.57
N TRP A 386 -3.22 2.80 13.72
CA TRP A 386 -3.85 2.30 14.93
C TRP A 386 -4.71 1.08 14.62
N VAL A 387 -4.81 0.19 15.61
CA VAL A 387 -5.72 -0.95 15.56
C VAL A 387 -6.64 -0.92 16.76
N GLN A 388 -7.90 -1.26 16.54
CA GLN A 388 -8.87 -1.61 17.57
C GLN A 388 -9.23 -3.09 17.47
N ASP A 389 -9.07 -3.85 18.56
CA ASP A 389 -9.62 -5.21 18.65
C ASP A 389 -11.14 -5.09 18.85
N LEU A 390 -11.92 -5.47 17.83
CA LEU A 390 -13.38 -5.35 17.85
C LEU A 390 -14.04 -6.30 18.85
N ALA A 391 -13.34 -7.34 19.31
CA ALA A 391 -13.85 -8.24 20.33
C ALA A 391 -13.78 -7.62 21.74
N THR A 392 -12.76 -6.81 22.02
CA THR A 392 -12.53 -6.21 23.35
C THR A 392 -12.89 -4.73 23.41
N GLY A 393 -12.87 -4.04 22.27
CA GLY A 393 -12.98 -2.58 22.14
C GLY A 393 -11.68 -1.84 22.44
N GLU A 394 -10.58 -2.52 22.72
CA GLU A 394 -9.28 -1.89 23.02
C GLU A 394 -8.60 -1.37 21.75
N SER A 395 -8.13 -0.11 21.81
CA SER A 395 -7.41 0.55 20.72
C SER A 395 -5.97 0.87 21.11
N TYR A 396 -5.03 0.66 20.19
CA TYR A 396 -3.60 0.92 20.41
C TYR A 396 -2.86 1.27 19.10
N PRO A 397 -1.76 2.04 19.18
CA PRO A 397 -0.95 2.37 18.01
C PRO A 397 -0.10 1.18 17.57
N LEU A 398 0.19 1.10 16.27
CA LEU A 398 1.17 0.16 15.72
C LEU A 398 2.61 0.70 15.88
N ALA A 399 3.03 0.93 17.13
CA ALA A 399 4.25 1.67 17.48
C ALA A 399 5.53 1.18 16.78
N GLU A 400 5.70 -0.13 16.62
CA GLU A 400 6.88 -0.71 15.94
C GLU A 400 6.88 -0.49 14.42
N ALA A 401 5.70 -0.26 13.82
CA ALA A 401 5.55 -0.01 12.38
C ALA A 401 5.55 1.49 12.04
N ASN A 402 4.99 2.31 12.93
CA ASN A 402 4.90 3.76 12.78
C ASN A 402 6.28 4.43 12.73
N SER A 403 6.30 5.69 12.33
CA SER A 403 7.52 6.48 12.16
C SER A 403 7.34 7.89 12.72
N ASP A 404 8.43 8.66 12.74
CA ASP A 404 8.39 10.06 13.18
C ASP A 404 7.79 11.03 12.12
N ASP A 405 7.18 10.50 11.06
CA ASP A 405 6.49 11.25 9.99
C ASP A 405 5.21 10.48 9.57
N ALA A 406 4.48 11.00 8.59
CA ALA A 406 3.14 10.52 8.26
C ALA A 406 3.12 9.07 7.72
N ASP A 407 2.32 8.22 8.39
CA ASP A 407 1.94 6.88 7.96
C ASP A 407 0.43 6.79 7.73
N SER A 408 0.00 6.41 6.52
CA SER A 408 -1.42 6.34 6.16
C SER A 408 -1.66 5.47 4.92
N TYR A 409 -2.89 5.46 4.41
CA TYR A 409 -3.35 4.64 3.28
C TYR A 409 -2.89 3.18 3.38
N HIS A 410 -3.36 2.52 4.43
CA HIS A 410 -3.07 1.13 4.75
C HIS A 410 -4.08 0.15 4.16
N ASN A 411 -3.68 -1.11 4.04
CA ASN A 411 -4.55 -2.23 3.70
C ASN A 411 -4.01 -3.56 4.25
N TRP A 412 -4.90 -4.51 4.49
CA TRP A 412 -4.58 -5.87 4.91
C TRP A 412 -4.28 -6.75 3.71
N ALA A 413 -3.26 -7.60 3.79
CA ALA A 413 -3.17 -8.77 2.91
C ALA A 413 -4.30 -9.75 3.22
N SER A 414 -4.67 -10.58 2.25
CA SER A 414 -5.79 -11.53 2.36
C SER A 414 -5.66 -12.53 3.51
N GLY A 415 -4.42 -12.88 3.89
CA GLY A 415 -4.14 -13.73 5.05
C GLY A 415 -4.24 -13.01 6.41
N GLY A 416 -4.39 -11.68 6.43
CA GLY A 416 -4.53 -10.88 7.64
C GLY A 416 -3.25 -10.74 8.49
N ARG A 417 -2.11 -11.28 8.03
CA ARG A 417 -0.83 -11.26 8.74
C ARG A 417 0.16 -10.23 8.24
N TRP A 418 -0.18 -9.54 7.16
CA TRP A 418 0.64 -8.48 6.57
C TRP A 418 -0.21 -7.24 6.37
N ILE A 419 0.34 -6.10 6.72
CA ILE A 419 -0.24 -4.78 6.44
C ILE A 419 0.70 -4.10 5.45
N VAL A 420 0.13 -3.50 4.41
CA VAL A 420 0.82 -2.55 3.53
C VAL A 420 0.33 -1.16 3.83
N PHE A 421 1.19 -0.15 3.73
CA PHE A 421 0.81 1.25 3.90
C PHE A 421 1.76 2.17 3.16
N THR A 422 1.41 3.45 3.05
CA THR A 422 2.30 4.48 2.52
C THR A 422 2.86 5.34 3.63
N SER A 423 4.12 5.73 3.48
CA SER A 423 4.85 6.50 4.49
C SER A 423 5.69 7.60 3.86
N ARG A 424 5.88 8.70 4.60
CA ARG A 424 6.83 9.77 4.28
C ARG A 424 8.15 9.71 5.05
N ARG A 425 8.37 8.65 5.83
CA ARG A 425 9.44 8.55 6.85
C ARG A 425 10.87 8.84 6.41
N ASP A 426 11.24 8.67 5.13
CA ASP A 426 12.64 8.86 4.74
C ASP A 426 13.00 10.33 4.46
N ASP A 427 12.15 11.06 3.72
CA ASP A 427 12.46 12.41 3.25
C ASP A 427 11.34 13.44 3.47
N GLY A 428 10.16 13.03 3.95
CA GLY A 428 9.00 13.90 4.12
C GLY A 428 8.34 14.37 2.81
N LEU A 429 8.92 14.07 1.65
CA LEU A 429 8.54 14.63 0.35
C LEU A 429 7.78 13.63 -0.52
N PHE A 430 8.24 12.38 -0.58
CA PHE A 430 7.63 11.32 -1.37
C PHE A 430 7.01 10.27 -0.48
N THR A 431 5.84 9.77 -0.87
CA THR A 431 5.28 8.58 -0.22
C THR A 431 5.91 7.33 -0.81
N ARG A 432 6.40 6.44 0.05
CA ARG A 432 6.91 5.11 -0.31
C ARG A 432 6.05 4.03 0.34
N THR A 433 6.05 2.83 -0.24
CA THR A 433 5.29 1.69 0.27
C THR A 433 6.10 0.93 1.31
N TYR A 434 5.48 0.66 2.46
CA TYR A 434 6.04 -0.15 3.55
C TYR A 434 5.12 -1.33 3.88
N PHE A 435 5.71 -2.35 4.48
CA PHE A 435 5.04 -3.53 4.99
C PHE A 435 5.38 -3.74 6.45
N THR A 436 4.45 -4.27 7.23
CA THR A 436 4.71 -4.79 8.57
C THR A 436 4.04 -6.15 8.74
N TYR A 437 4.68 -7.04 9.50
CA TYR A 437 4.06 -8.27 9.97
C TYR A 437 3.13 -7.95 11.14
N PHE A 438 1.89 -8.42 11.06
CA PHE A 438 0.93 -8.36 12.15
C PHE A 438 0.80 -9.76 12.72
N ASP A 439 1.23 -9.94 13.98
CA ASP A 439 1.28 -11.26 14.60
C ASP A 439 -0.05 -11.69 15.21
N ARG A 440 -0.10 -12.96 15.64
CA ARG A 440 -1.31 -13.58 16.20
C ARG A 440 -1.74 -12.97 17.53
N ASP A 441 -0.84 -12.27 18.21
CA ASP A 441 -1.11 -11.55 19.47
C ASP A 441 -1.58 -10.11 19.21
N GLY A 442 -1.76 -9.72 17.94
CA GLY A 442 -2.28 -8.42 17.55
C GLY A 442 -1.21 -7.32 17.51
N LYS A 443 0.08 -7.66 17.43
CA LYS A 443 1.17 -6.69 17.40
C LYS A 443 1.76 -6.54 16.01
N ALA A 444 2.06 -5.30 15.63
CA ALA A 444 2.88 -5.03 14.46
C ALA A 444 4.37 -5.18 14.80
N HIS A 445 5.17 -5.52 13.80
CA HIS A 445 6.63 -5.59 13.89
C HIS A 445 7.27 -4.44 13.11
N LYS A 446 8.59 -4.30 13.19
CA LYS A 446 9.35 -3.28 12.45
C LYS A 446 8.94 -3.26 10.98
N ALA A 447 8.52 -2.10 10.49
CA ALA A 447 8.12 -1.94 9.11
C ALA A 447 9.33 -1.88 8.16
N PHE A 448 9.15 -2.38 6.93
CA PHE A 448 10.20 -2.40 5.91
C PHE A 448 9.68 -1.95 4.54
N MET A 449 10.54 -1.25 3.79
CA MET A 449 10.20 -0.67 2.49
C MET A 449 10.00 -1.74 1.42
N LEU A 450 9.14 -1.49 0.43
CA LEU A 450 9.06 -2.28 -0.80
C LEU A 450 10.42 -2.34 -1.53
N PRO A 451 11.07 -3.52 -1.63
CA PRO A 451 12.39 -3.62 -2.24
C PRO A 451 12.37 -3.33 -3.73
N ASN A 452 13.45 -2.75 -4.27
CA ASN A 452 13.67 -2.66 -5.71
C ASN A 452 14.56 -3.81 -6.23
N THR A 453 14.33 -4.21 -7.47
CA THR A 453 15.17 -5.24 -8.11
C THR A 453 16.61 -4.75 -8.21
N ASP A 454 16.79 -3.47 -8.56
CA ASP A 454 18.05 -2.76 -8.41
C ASP A 454 17.97 -1.84 -7.17
N PRO A 455 18.73 -2.12 -6.09
CA PRO A 455 18.71 -1.26 -4.92
C PRO A 455 19.26 0.14 -5.20
N ALA A 456 20.06 0.34 -6.26
CA ALA A 456 20.55 1.67 -6.64
C ALA A 456 19.40 2.61 -7.04
N GLU A 457 18.32 2.07 -7.61
CA GLU A 457 17.17 2.85 -8.09
C GLU A 457 16.17 3.24 -6.98
N THR A 458 16.45 2.87 -5.72
CA THR A 458 15.50 3.01 -4.60
C THR A 458 14.99 4.43 -4.43
N TYR A 459 15.87 5.42 -4.60
CA TYR A 459 15.54 6.84 -4.44
C TYR A 459 15.59 7.62 -5.76
N ASP A 460 15.90 6.96 -6.89
CA ASP A 460 15.94 7.60 -8.21
C ASP A 460 14.54 7.94 -8.72
N ARG A 461 13.52 7.23 -8.22
CA ARG A 461 12.14 7.43 -8.62
C ARG A 461 11.53 8.62 -7.88
N VAL A 462 11.49 9.76 -8.56
CA VAL A 462 10.81 10.99 -8.12
C VAL A 462 9.28 10.95 -8.27
N LEU A 463 8.65 9.83 -7.91
CA LEU A 463 7.20 9.64 -7.90
C LEU A 463 6.76 9.06 -6.55
N SER A 464 5.60 9.51 -6.09
CA SER A 464 4.93 9.03 -4.87
C SER A 464 4.11 7.76 -5.14
N TYR A 465 4.13 6.81 -4.22
CA TYR A 465 3.30 5.61 -4.21
C TYR A 465 2.00 5.88 -3.46
N ASN A 466 0.86 5.52 -4.04
CA ASN A 466 -0.46 5.75 -3.45
C ASN A 466 -1.41 4.58 -3.67
N VAL A 467 -2.38 4.43 -2.77
CA VAL A 467 -3.46 3.42 -2.83
C VAL A 467 -2.88 2.01 -3.07
N PRO A 468 -2.02 1.50 -2.16
CA PRO A 468 -1.52 0.13 -2.26
C PRO A 468 -2.66 -0.85 -1.98
N GLU A 469 -2.97 -1.71 -2.96
CA GLU A 469 -4.03 -2.71 -2.89
C GLU A 469 -3.46 -4.09 -3.22
N PHE A 470 -3.63 -5.05 -2.32
CA PHE A 470 -3.19 -6.42 -2.53
C PHE A 470 -4.11 -7.18 -3.49
N THR A 471 -3.50 -8.04 -4.30
CA THR A 471 -4.25 -9.05 -5.07
C THR A 471 -3.50 -10.39 -5.09
N VAL A 472 -4.25 -11.49 -5.11
CA VAL A 472 -3.67 -12.84 -5.18
C VAL A 472 -3.30 -13.28 -6.60
N GLU A 473 -3.68 -12.48 -7.60
CA GLU A 473 -3.50 -12.78 -9.02
C GLU A 473 -3.23 -11.49 -9.83
N PRO A 474 -2.67 -11.61 -11.05
CA PRO A 474 -2.44 -10.46 -11.90
C PRO A 474 -3.71 -10.00 -12.60
N ILE A 475 -3.90 -8.68 -12.72
CA ILE A 475 -4.91 -8.06 -13.61
C ILE A 475 -4.83 -8.65 -15.02
N ARG A 476 -5.97 -9.10 -15.55
CA ARG A 476 -6.02 -9.82 -16.83
C ARG A 476 -6.06 -8.86 -18.03
N GLN A 477 -6.64 -7.67 -17.85
CA GLN A 477 -6.82 -6.70 -18.92
C GLN A 477 -5.49 -6.07 -19.34
N SER A 478 -5.31 -5.91 -20.65
CA SER A 478 -4.15 -5.21 -21.21
C SER A 478 -4.35 -3.68 -21.17
N VAL A 479 -3.25 -2.92 -21.22
CA VAL A 479 -3.29 -1.45 -21.38
C VAL A 479 -4.18 -1.05 -22.57
N LYS A 480 -4.10 -1.79 -23.69
CA LYS A 480 -4.93 -1.53 -24.89
C LYS A 480 -6.42 -1.75 -24.63
N THR A 481 -6.75 -2.83 -23.93
CA THR A 481 -8.14 -3.16 -23.55
C THR A 481 -8.71 -2.07 -22.66
N LEU A 482 -7.99 -1.69 -21.59
CA LEU A 482 -8.42 -0.63 -20.69
C LEU A 482 -8.57 0.69 -21.45
N SER A 483 -7.56 1.08 -22.23
CA SER A 483 -7.59 2.31 -23.05
C SER A 483 -8.80 2.38 -23.99
N HIS A 484 -9.22 1.25 -24.59
CA HIS A 484 -10.40 1.18 -25.43
C HIS A 484 -11.70 1.48 -24.66
N TYR A 485 -11.90 0.86 -23.50
CA TYR A 485 -13.10 1.12 -22.69
C TYR A 485 -13.12 2.55 -22.12
N ILE A 486 -11.94 3.07 -21.77
CA ILE A 486 -11.78 4.44 -21.28
C ILE A 486 -12.19 5.48 -22.34
N SER A 487 -11.96 5.21 -23.63
CA SER A 487 -12.37 6.13 -24.70
C SER A 487 -13.86 6.05 -25.06
N GLN A 488 -14.58 5.03 -24.62
CA GLN A 488 -16.03 4.93 -24.88
C GLN A 488 -16.80 5.98 -24.07
N PRO A 489 -18.02 6.38 -24.48
CA PRO A 489 -18.91 7.17 -23.62
C PRO A 489 -19.22 6.43 -22.32
N ALA A 490 -19.38 7.19 -21.22
CA ALA A 490 -19.84 6.61 -19.97
C ALA A 490 -21.36 6.34 -20.04
N GLN A 491 -21.79 5.16 -19.59
CA GLN A 491 -23.18 4.83 -19.36
C GLN A 491 -23.69 5.60 -18.14
N GLN A 492 -24.80 6.32 -18.28
CA GLN A 492 -25.35 7.11 -17.18
C GLN A 492 -26.04 6.18 -16.17
N ALA A 493 -25.66 6.26 -14.89
CA ALA A 493 -26.41 5.60 -13.82
C ALA A 493 -27.71 6.37 -13.52
N THR A 494 -28.77 5.64 -13.16
CA THR A 494 -30.05 6.21 -12.72
C THR A 494 -30.08 6.32 -11.20
N TYR A 495 -30.85 7.28 -10.67
CA TYR A 495 -31.08 7.40 -9.23
C TYR A 495 -32.33 6.61 -8.86
N ALA A 496 -32.22 5.72 -7.87
CA ALA A 496 -33.35 5.05 -7.24
C ALA A 496 -33.70 5.81 -5.96
N GLU A 497 -34.97 6.23 -5.87
CA GLU A 497 -35.52 6.96 -4.72
C GLU A 497 -35.54 6.13 -3.43
#